data_AF-B4KWL5-F1
#
_entry.id   AF-B4KWL5-F1
#
_cell.length_a   1.000
_cell.length_b   1.000
_cell.length_c   1.000
_cell.angle_alpha   90.00
_cell.angle_beta   90.00
_cell.angle_gamma   90.00
#
_symmetry.space_group_name_H-M   'P 1'
#
loop_
_entity.id
_entity.type
_entity.pdbx_description
1 polymer ?
#
loop_
_entity_poly.entity_id
_entity_poly.type
_entity_poly.pdbx_seq_one_letter_code
_entity_poly.pdbx_strand_id
1 'polypeptide(L)'
;MLPARLYSSCRLFSTHLTNNAVSKNAVGGISLVDRVAVTKNGKTIVAWHPDTPFPYEHTKPLPQFVEKQSSDVIKETALQTAMTAFKNKFPEVARQELMKLTYTTKHRWFPRARDRKAKKTPMDRPYL
;
A
#
# COMPACT_ATOMS: atom_id res chain seq x y z
N MET A 1 -21.04 1.36 -69.99
CA MET A 1 -21.19 1.87 -68.62
C MET A 1 -21.69 0.71 -67.75
N LEU A 2 -20.86 0.18 -66.85
CA LEU A 2 -21.20 -0.93 -65.96
C LEU A 2 -21.23 -0.43 -64.50
N PRO A 3 -22.22 -0.82 -63.67
CA PRO A 3 -22.32 -0.30 -62.31
C PRO A 3 -21.35 -1.01 -61.35
N ALA A 4 -20.74 -0.25 -60.44
CA ALA A 4 -19.85 -0.74 -59.40
C ALA A 4 -20.63 -1.52 -58.32
N ARG A 5 -20.23 -2.77 -58.06
CA ARG A 5 -20.72 -3.56 -56.92
C ARG A 5 -20.01 -3.10 -55.64
N LEU A 6 -20.74 -2.42 -54.76
CA LEU A 6 -20.29 -2.13 -53.39
C LEU A 6 -20.44 -3.40 -52.54
N TYR A 7 -19.35 -4.13 -52.33
CA TYR A 7 -19.29 -5.16 -51.29
C TYR A 7 -19.18 -4.48 -49.93
N SER A 8 -20.32 -4.29 -49.26
CA SER A 8 -20.33 -3.94 -47.84
C SER A 8 -19.93 -5.17 -47.04
N SER A 9 -18.64 -5.32 -46.77
CA SER A 9 -18.10 -6.27 -45.80
C SER A 9 -18.43 -5.74 -44.39
N CYS A 10 -19.66 -5.94 -43.94
CA CYS A 10 -20.00 -5.81 -42.52
C CYS A 10 -19.34 -6.97 -41.78
N ARG A 11 -18.14 -6.76 -41.23
CA ARG A 11 -17.57 -7.69 -40.25
C ARG A 11 -18.47 -7.66 -39.01
N LEU A 12 -19.37 -8.64 -38.91
CA LEU A 12 -20.11 -8.92 -37.69
C LEU A 12 -19.10 -9.36 -36.64
N PHE A 13 -18.73 -8.47 -35.73
CA PHE A 13 -17.94 -8.85 -34.56
C PHE A 13 -18.80 -9.77 -33.70
N SER A 14 -18.38 -11.04 -33.62
CA SER A 14 -19.02 -12.07 -32.80
C SER A 14 -19.05 -11.62 -31.33
N THR A 15 -20.24 -11.46 -30.78
CA THR A 15 -20.48 -11.14 -29.36
C THR A 15 -20.14 -12.30 -28.43
N HIS A 16 -19.75 -13.46 -28.95
CA HIS A 16 -19.39 -14.64 -28.15
C HIS A 16 -17.95 -14.59 -27.61
N LEU A 17 -17.07 -13.72 -28.11
CA LEU A 17 -15.67 -13.64 -27.67
C LEU A 17 -15.46 -12.73 -26.45
N THR A 18 -16.41 -11.86 -26.10
CA THR A 18 -16.26 -10.85 -25.04
C THR A 18 -16.42 -11.42 -23.64
N ASN A 19 -17.16 -12.52 -23.47
CA ASN A 19 -17.41 -13.11 -22.15
C ASN A 19 -16.12 -13.66 -21.50
N ASN A 20 -15.14 -14.10 -22.29
CA ASN A 20 -13.88 -14.67 -21.78
C ASN A 20 -12.79 -13.64 -21.49
N ALA A 21 -12.96 -12.37 -21.90
CA ALA A 21 -11.98 -11.31 -21.65
C ALA A 21 -12.25 -10.52 -20.36
N VAL A 22 -13.47 -10.60 -19.81
CA VAL A 22 -13.88 -9.87 -18.60
C VAL A 22 -13.31 -10.50 -17.32
N SER A 23 -12.94 -11.79 -17.33
CA SER A 23 -12.61 -12.54 -16.11
C SER A 23 -11.11 -12.69 -15.81
N LYS A 24 -10.22 -12.05 -16.57
CA LYS A 24 -8.76 -12.22 -16.38
C LYS A 24 -8.11 -10.90 -15.97
N ASN A 25 -7.97 -10.69 -14.65
CA ASN A 25 -7.07 -9.68 -14.12
C ASN A 25 -5.62 -10.11 -14.40
N ALA A 26 -4.94 -9.41 -15.32
CA ALA A 26 -3.56 -9.72 -15.72
C ALA A 26 -2.53 -9.53 -14.59
N VAL A 27 -2.92 -8.94 -13.44
CA VAL A 27 -2.00 -8.44 -12.40
C VAL A 27 -2.13 -9.22 -11.07
N GLY A 28 -2.92 -10.30 -11.01
CA GLY A 28 -3.04 -11.12 -9.79
C GLY A 28 -3.55 -10.38 -8.55
N GLY A 29 -4.05 -9.15 -8.71
CA GLY A 29 -4.64 -8.34 -7.65
C GLY A 29 -6.11 -8.71 -7.40
N ILE A 30 -6.63 -8.22 -6.27
CA ILE A 30 -8.04 -8.36 -5.90
C ILE A 30 -8.89 -7.75 -7.02
N SER A 31 -9.83 -8.53 -7.57
CA SER A 31 -10.79 -8.01 -8.54
C SER A 31 -11.70 -7.03 -7.83
N LEU A 32 -11.53 -5.73 -8.09
CA LEU A 32 -12.39 -4.70 -7.50
C LEU A 32 -13.81 -4.75 -8.06
N VAL A 33 -13.99 -5.30 -9.27
CA VAL A 33 -15.30 -5.47 -9.90
C VAL A 33 -15.62 -6.96 -9.97
N ASP A 34 -16.76 -7.36 -9.41
CA ASP A 34 -17.21 -8.75 -9.44
C ASP A 34 -18.01 -9.03 -10.73
N ARG A 35 -18.92 -8.12 -11.10
CA ARG A 35 -19.74 -8.26 -12.31
C ARG A 35 -19.88 -6.94 -13.05
N VAL A 36 -19.89 -7.01 -14.38
CA VAL A 36 -20.22 -5.88 -15.25
C VAL A 36 -21.43 -6.28 -16.08
N ALA A 37 -22.45 -5.43 -16.10
CA ALA A 37 -23.67 -5.62 -16.87
C ALA A 37 -23.90 -4.43 -17.80
N VAL A 38 -24.51 -4.69 -18.95
CA VAL A 38 -24.94 -3.65 -19.88
C VAL A 38 -26.46 -3.51 -19.76
N THR A 39 -26.96 -2.28 -19.69
CA THR A 39 -28.41 -2.04 -19.62
C THR A 39 -29.11 -2.50 -20.90
N LYS A 40 -30.41 -2.79 -20.83
CA LYS A 40 -31.22 -3.26 -21.98
C LYS A 40 -31.11 -2.37 -23.23
N ASN A 41 -30.87 -1.08 -23.02
CA ASN A 41 -30.74 -0.09 -24.10
C ASN A 41 -29.32 0.00 -24.69
N GLY A 42 -28.33 -0.72 -24.14
CA GLY A 42 -26.95 -0.73 -24.61
C GLY A 42 -26.15 0.55 -24.34
N LYS A 43 -26.78 1.60 -23.79
CA LYS A 43 -26.20 2.94 -23.61
C LYS A 43 -25.41 3.12 -22.32
N THR A 44 -25.58 2.22 -21.35
CA THR A 44 -24.96 2.35 -20.02
C THR A 44 -24.38 1.02 -19.58
N ILE A 45 -23.16 1.08 -19.04
CA ILE A 45 -22.46 -0.06 -18.43
C ILE A 45 -22.52 0.14 -16.92
N VAL A 46 -22.94 -0.89 -16.20
CA VAL A 46 -23.07 -0.91 -14.75
C VAL A 46 -22.06 -1.90 -14.19
N ALA A 47 -21.30 -1.48 -13.17
CA ALA A 47 -20.36 -2.34 -12.46
C ALA A 47 -20.87 -2.63 -11.04
N TRP A 48 -20.90 -3.91 -10.67
CA TRP A 48 -21.19 -4.39 -9.33
C TRP A 48 -19.88 -4.71 -8.62
N HIS A 49 -19.60 -3.96 -7.55
CA HIS A 49 -18.37 -4.06 -6.76
C HIS A 49 -18.66 -4.03 -5.25
N PRO A 50 -19.22 -5.10 -4.67
CA PRO A 50 -19.40 -5.18 -3.24
C PRO A 50 -18.04 -5.26 -2.53
N ASP A 51 -17.94 -4.67 -1.35
CA ASP A 51 -16.74 -4.77 -0.52
C ASP A 51 -16.58 -6.21 -0.02
N THR A 52 -15.40 -6.80 -0.25
CA THR A 52 -15.10 -8.16 0.18
C THR A 52 -14.46 -8.14 1.58
N PRO A 53 -15.08 -8.76 2.61
CA PRO A 53 -14.48 -8.83 3.93
C PRO A 53 -13.28 -9.78 3.93
N PHE A 54 -12.26 -9.47 4.74
CA PHE A 54 -11.11 -10.35 4.92
C PHE A 54 -11.51 -11.59 5.76
N PRO A 55 -11.24 -12.83 5.29
CA PRO A 55 -11.65 -14.04 6.00
C PRO A 55 -10.85 -14.24 7.29
N TYR A 56 -11.52 -14.68 8.34
CA TYR A 56 -10.90 -14.88 9.67
C TYR A 56 -9.78 -15.92 9.65
N GLU A 57 -9.92 -16.99 8.86
CA GLU A 57 -8.95 -18.08 8.73
C GLU A 57 -7.56 -17.61 8.26
N HIS A 58 -7.49 -16.47 7.56
CA HIS A 58 -6.25 -15.89 7.07
C HIS A 58 -5.66 -14.83 8.03
N THR A 59 -6.29 -14.61 9.19
CA THR A 59 -5.77 -13.73 10.24
C THR A 59 -4.80 -14.48 11.15
N LYS A 60 -3.91 -13.74 11.82
CA LYS A 60 -3.07 -14.29 12.89
C LYS A 60 -3.56 -13.75 14.24
N PRO A 61 -3.57 -14.56 15.30
CA PRO A 61 -3.89 -14.07 16.63
C PRO A 61 -2.87 -13.00 17.05
N LEU A 62 -3.32 -12.01 17.82
CA LEU A 62 -2.43 -11.00 18.39
C LEU A 62 -1.50 -11.66 19.40
N PRO A 63 -0.18 -11.37 19.37
CA PRO A 63 0.74 -11.88 20.37
C PRO A 63 0.39 -11.30 21.75
N GLN A 64 0.36 -12.15 22.77
CA GLN A 64 0.20 -11.71 24.16
C GLN A 64 1.53 -11.12 24.64
N PHE A 65 1.61 -9.80 24.73
CA PHE A 65 2.73 -9.13 25.40
C PHE A 65 2.51 -9.23 26.90
N VAL A 66 3.07 -10.28 27.51
CA VAL A 66 3.24 -10.28 28.97
C VAL A 66 4.31 -9.24 29.26
N GLU A 67 3.91 -8.08 29.76
CA GLU A 67 4.83 -7.19 30.45
C GLU A 67 5.46 -8.04 31.56
N LYS A 68 6.73 -8.44 31.37
CA LYS A 68 7.51 -8.99 32.48
C LYS A 68 7.62 -7.87 33.49
N GLN A 69 6.65 -7.81 34.41
CA GLN A 69 6.79 -7.03 35.62
C GLN A 69 7.99 -7.61 36.33
N SER A 70 9.14 -6.94 36.19
CA SER A 70 10.31 -7.26 36.98
C SER A 70 9.97 -6.85 38.41
N SER A 71 9.48 -7.81 39.19
CA SER A 71 9.15 -7.67 40.62
C SER A 71 10.33 -7.24 41.49
N ASP A 72 11.54 -7.18 40.94
CA ASP A 72 12.77 -6.99 41.69
C ASP A 72 13.31 -5.57 41.44
N VAL A 73 13.27 -4.72 42.46
CA VAL A 73 13.75 -3.33 42.48
C VAL A 73 15.20 -3.20 41.95
N ILE A 74 16.03 -4.23 42.13
CA ILE A 74 17.42 -4.27 41.66
C ILE A 74 17.51 -4.35 40.12
N LYS A 75 16.55 -5.00 39.46
CA LYS A 75 16.51 -5.11 38.00
C LYS A 75 16.11 -3.78 37.36
N GLU A 76 15.20 -3.04 37.99
CA GLU A 76 14.75 -1.75 37.50
C GLU A 76 15.88 -0.70 37.51
N THR A 77 16.66 -0.63 38.59
CA THR A 77 17.81 0.30 38.66
C THR A 77 18.86 -0.03 37.61
N ALA A 78 19.19 -1.31 37.41
CA ALA A 78 20.11 -1.74 36.36
C ALA A 78 19.60 -1.38 34.96
N LEU A 79 18.29 -1.54 34.69
CA LEU A 79 17.68 -1.13 33.42
C LEU A 79 17.76 0.39 33.22
N GLN A 80 17.45 1.19 34.24
CA GLN A 80 17.54 2.64 34.17
C GLN A 80 18.98 3.12 33.95
N THR A 81 19.96 2.49 34.60
CA THR A 81 21.39 2.78 34.38
C THR A 81 21.80 2.43 32.96
N ALA A 82 21.39 1.27 32.44
CA ALA A 82 21.65 0.88 31.05
C ALA A 82 21.00 1.83 30.05
N MET A 83 19.72 2.20 30.24
CA MET A 83 19.02 3.18 29.42
C MET A 83 19.70 4.54 29.43
N THR A 84 20.22 4.97 30.59
CA THR A 84 20.95 6.23 30.72
C THR A 84 22.30 6.19 30.01
N ALA A 85 23.03 5.06 30.07
CA ALA A 85 24.25 4.87 29.31
C ALA A 85 24.01 4.96 27.78
N PHE A 86 22.85 4.52 27.30
CA PHE A 86 22.46 4.65 25.89
C PHE A 86 22.05 6.06 25.45
N LYS A 87 21.85 7.01 26.37
CA LYS A 87 21.52 8.41 26.00
C LYS A 87 22.72 9.13 25.39
N ASN A 88 23.93 8.82 25.84
CA ASN A 88 25.16 9.47 25.40
C ASN A 88 25.90 8.63 24.36
N LYS A 89 25.27 8.35 23.23
CA LYS A 89 25.93 7.64 22.11
C LYS A 89 26.71 8.60 21.23
N PHE A 90 27.87 8.15 20.75
CA PHE A 90 28.59 8.84 19.70
C PHE A 90 27.72 8.95 18.43
N PRO A 91 27.79 10.08 17.70
CA PRO A 91 26.94 10.31 16.53
C PRO A 91 27.15 9.26 15.43
N GLU A 92 28.34 8.67 15.35
CA GLU A 92 28.62 7.59 14.42
C GLU A 92 27.84 6.31 14.74
N VAL A 93 27.81 5.91 16.01
CA VAL A 93 27.09 4.71 16.48
C VAL A 93 25.58 4.92 16.29
N ALA A 94 25.07 6.08 16.70
CA ALA A 94 23.66 6.43 16.53
C ALA A 94 23.24 6.34 15.05
N ARG A 95 24.06 6.84 14.12
CA ARG A 95 23.81 6.74 12.69
C ARG A 95 23.80 5.29 12.19
N GLN A 96 24.72 4.43 12.65
CA GLN A 96 24.74 3.02 12.25
C GLN A 96 23.49 2.27 12.76
N GLU A 97 23.06 2.55 13.97
CA GLU A 97 21.82 2.01 14.53
C GLU A 97 20.60 2.47 13.72
N LEU A 98 20.51 3.77 13.44
CA LEU A 98 19.43 4.34 12.63
C LEU A 98 19.40 3.74 11.22
N MET A 99 20.57 3.55 10.61
CA MET A 99 20.74 2.88 9.31
C MET A 99 20.17 1.46 9.35
N LYS A 100 20.48 0.69 10.40
CA LYS A 100 20.03 -0.70 10.57
C LYS A 100 18.54 -0.81 10.88
N LEU A 101 18.01 0.07 11.72
CA LEU A 101 16.58 0.08 12.10
C LEU A 101 15.66 0.49 10.95
N THR A 102 16.08 1.48 10.17
CA THR A 102 15.26 2.05 9.08
C THR A 102 15.58 1.46 7.72
N TYR A 103 16.57 0.56 7.64
CA TYR A 103 17.11 0.03 6.38
C TYR A 103 17.46 1.13 5.36
N THR A 104 17.99 2.25 5.85
CA THR A 104 18.41 3.40 5.01
C THR A 104 19.93 3.42 4.86
N THR A 105 20.47 4.38 4.08
CA THR A 105 21.91 4.58 3.99
C THR A 105 22.41 5.58 5.04
N LYS A 106 23.68 5.44 5.43
CA LYS A 106 24.33 6.32 6.42
C LYS A 106 24.33 7.81 6.03
N HIS A 107 24.29 8.13 4.73
CA HIS A 107 24.36 9.51 4.21
C HIS A 107 23.08 10.34 4.43
N ARG A 108 21.98 9.69 4.82
CA ARG A 108 20.73 10.37 5.19
C ARG A 108 20.82 11.06 6.54
N TRP A 109 21.68 10.56 7.43
CA TRP A 109 21.76 10.95 8.84
C TRP A 109 22.90 11.92 9.15
N PHE A 110 23.65 12.38 8.15
CA PHE A 110 24.55 13.52 8.32
C PHE A 110 23.74 14.82 8.26
N PRO A 111 24.07 15.81 9.09
CA PRO A 111 23.39 17.09 9.07
C PRO A 111 23.58 17.76 7.70
N ARG A 112 22.48 18.17 7.07
CA ARG A 112 22.50 18.91 5.80
C ARG A 112 22.19 20.37 6.07
N ALA A 113 22.91 21.28 5.42
CA ALA A 113 22.67 22.72 5.54
C ALA A 113 21.24 23.13 5.18
N ARG A 114 20.62 22.43 4.21
CA ARG A 114 19.23 22.65 3.77
C ARG A 114 18.21 22.35 4.88
N ASP A 115 18.47 21.33 5.70
CA ASP A 115 17.51 20.85 6.70
C ASP A 115 17.48 21.75 7.95
N ARG A 116 18.47 22.64 8.12
CA ARG A 116 18.47 23.68 9.17
C ARG A 116 17.30 24.66 9.03
N LYS A 117 16.72 24.80 7.84
CA LYS A 117 15.59 25.70 7.57
C LYS A 117 14.50 24.92 6.85
N ALA A 118 13.70 24.19 7.63
CA ALA A 118 12.53 23.51 7.10
C ALA A 118 11.62 24.51 6.37
N LYS A 119 11.20 24.15 5.16
CA LYS A 119 10.23 24.96 4.40
C LYS A 119 8.88 24.86 5.09
N LYS A 120 8.23 25.99 5.35
CA LYS A 120 6.83 26.03 5.77
C LYS A 120 5.95 25.81 4.54
N THR A 121 5.75 24.55 4.18
CA THR A 121 4.84 24.17 3.09
C THR A 121 3.40 24.15 3.62
N PRO A 122 2.46 24.86 2.98
CA PRO A 122 1.05 24.78 3.36
C PRO A 122 0.51 23.37 3.11
N MET A 123 -0.46 22.96 3.91
CA MET A 123 -1.14 21.67 3.74
C MET A 123 -2.05 21.72 2.50
N ASP A 124 -1.98 20.70 1.66
CA ASP A 124 -2.75 20.62 0.39
C ASP A 124 -4.26 20.48 0.64
N ARG A 125 -4.65 19.83 1.75
CA ARG A 125 -6.04 19.62 2.14
C ARG A 125 -6.31 20.30 3.49
N PRO A 126 -6.62 21.61 3.52
CA PRO A 126 -6.75 22.37 4.77
C PRO A 126 -8.02 22.07 5.57
N TYR A 127 -9.02 21.39 4.99
CA TYR A 127 -10.34 21.13 5.58
C TYR A 127 -10.72 19.65 5.72
N LEU A 128 -9.73 18.75 5.59
CA LEU A 128 -9.84 17.32 5.91
C LEU A 128 -9.08 17.05 7.21
#